data_AF-A0A9W6AH79-F1
#
_entry.id   AF-A0A9W6AH79-F1
#
_cell.length_a   1.000
_cell.length_b   1.000
_cell.length_c   1.000
_cell.angle_alpha   90.00
_cell.angle_beta   90.00
_cell.angle_gamma   90.00
#
_symmetry.space_group_name_H-M   'P 1'
#
loop_
_entity.id
_entity.type
_entity.pdbx_description
1 polymer ?
#
loop_
_entity_poly.entity_id
_entity_poly.type
_entity_poly.pdbx_seq_one_letter_code
_entity_poly.pdbx_strand_id
1 'polypeptide(L)'
;MANMTHQINDKKANMTQKKEALMFLIHLFGDLHQPLHTTGVARGGNDIRVCFDAKAPCDDDNKKWNLHAVWDTAIPHKINGIKHSLKHNPERLASAKWADRLHRENRPRPVDTECANTRQPLKCIKKWATESNQLNCDFVMERGLEWLEENDLGGEYYEVAAPIVDEQIFKAAIRLAGWINALADRAAADEFRGVHLQGDL
;
A
#
# COMPACT_ATOMS: atom_id res chain seq x y z
N MET A 1 0.82 9.23 -8.83
CA MET A 1 1.00 7.98 -9.61
C MET A 1 0.95 8.17 -11.12
N ALA A 2 -0.10 8.75 -11.73
CA ALA A 2 -0.20 8.91 -13.20
C ALA A 2 0.96 9.71 -13.82
N ASN A 3 1.35 10.84 -13.21
CA ASN A 3 2.50 11.63 -13.68
C ASN A 3 3.79 10.81 -13.70
N MET A 4 4.09 10.11 -12.59
CA MET A 4 5.28 9.25 -12.48
C MET A 4 5.26 8.10 -13.51
N THR A 5 4.07 7.54 -13.78
CA THR A 5 3.89 6.53 -14.85
C THR A 5 4.26 7.09 -16.22
N HIS A 6 3.82 8.31 -16.54
CA HIS A 6 4.19 8.97 -17.79
C HIS A 6 5.68 9.29 -17.86
N GLN A 7 6.26 9.78 -16.76
CA GLN A 7 7.66 10.20 -16.68
C GLN A 7 8.65 9.05 -16.91
N ILE A 8 8.33 7.82 -16.51
CA ILE A 8 9.19 6.65 -16.74
C ILE A 8 9.41 6.36 -18.23
N ASN A 9 8.34 6.38 -19.04
CA ASN A 9 8.43 6.13 -20.48
C ASN A 9 8.66 7.41 -21.31
N ASP A 10 8.83 8.57 -20.69
CA ASP A 10 9.13 9.81 -21.41
C ASP A 10 10.56 9.77 -21.98
N LYS A 11 10.69 9.95 -23.30
CA LYS A 11 11.99 10.01 -23.99
C LYS A 11 12.78 11.30 -23.66
N LYS A 12 12.10 12.34 -23.17
CA LYS A 12 12.72 13.61 -22.75
C LYS A 12 13.19 13.59 -21.29
N ALA A 13 12.71 12.64 -20.49
CA ALA A 13 13.12 12.53 -19.09
C ALA A 13 14.53 11.93 -18.98
N ASN A 14 15.36 12.53 -18.12
CA ASN A 14 16.69 12.01 -17.81
C ASN A 14 16.63 10.81 -16.83
N MET A 15 17.76 10.15 -16.63
CA MET A 15 17.80 8.95 -15.76
C MET A 15 17.46 9.23 -14.30
N THR A 16 17.79 10.40 -13.76
CA THR A 16 17.43 10.80 -12.39
C THR A 16 15.91 10.90 -12.25
N GLN A 17 15.27 11.61 -13.18
CA GLN A 17 13.82 11.75 -13.25
C GLN A 17 13.10 10.41 -13.34
N LYS A 18 13.60 9.48 -14.16
CA LYS A 18 13.03 8.14 -14.29
C LYS A 18 13.21 7.32 -13.01
N LYS A 19 14.36 7.42 -12.35
CA LYS A 19 14.64 6.75 -11.08
C LYS A 19 13.74 7.26 -9.96
N GLU A 20 13.61 8.57 -9.82
CA GLU A 20 12.70 9.19 -8.85
C GLU A 20 11.26 8.78 -9.10
N ALA A 21 10.81 8.81 -10.35
CA ALA A 21 9.47 8.37 -10.72
C ALA A 21 9.22 6.90 -10.34
N LEU A 22 10.20 6.01 -10.56
CA LEU A 22 10.10 4.60 -10.14
C LEU A 22 10.04 4.46 -8.61
N MET A 23 10.89 5.18 -7.87
CA MET A 23 10.86 5.17 -6.40
C MET A 23 9.50 5.64 -5.86
N PHE A 24 8.95 6.73 -6.41
CA PHE A 24 7.62 7.21 -6.06
C PHE A 24 6.53 6.20 -6.40
N LEU A 25 6.61 5.50 -7.54
CA LEU A 25 5.64 4.45 -7.84
C LEU A 25 5.71 3.33 -6.81
N ILE A 26 6.90 2.79 -6.51
CA ILE A 26 7.06 1.73 -5.51
C ILE A 26 6.42 2.13 -4.18
N HIS A 27 6.65 3.35 -3.72
CA HIS A 27 6.06 3.87 -2.47
C HIS A 27 4.54 4.03 -2.56
N LEU A 28 4.05 4.75 -3.57
CA LEU A 28 2.62 5.07 -3.71
C LEU A 28 1.75 3.84 -4.00
N PHE A 29 2.29 2.78 -4.58
CA PHE A 29 1.59 1.50 -4.67
C PHE A 29 1.34 0.90 -3.29
N GLY A 30 2.27 1.02 -2.35
CA GLY A 30 2.05 0.66 -0.95
C GLY A 30 0.95 1.50 -0.32
N ASP A 31 1.10 2.83 -0.34
CA ASP A 31 0.18 3.77 0.30
C ASP A 31 -1.25 3.64 -0.23
N LEU A 32 -1.43 3.47 -1.55
CA LEU A 32 -2.77 3.33 -2.15
C LEU A 32 -3.56 2.13 -1.60
N HIS A 33 -2.86 1.12 -1.07
CA HIS A 33 -3.47 -0.08 -0.51
C HIS A 33 -3.68 0.02 1.01
N GLN A 34 -3.23 1.08 1.66
CA GLN A 34 -3.57 1.37 3.04
C GLN A 34 -4.91 2.14 3.06
N PRO A 35 -5.99 1.58 3.62
CA PRO A 35 -7.34 2.18 3.56
C PRO A 35 -7.41 3.65 3.99
N LEU A 36 -6.72 4.02 5.07
CA LEU A 36 -6.72 5.37 5.64
C LEU A 36 -5.96 6.40 4.80
N HIS A 37 -5.13 5.98 3.84
CA HIS A 37 -4.53 6.89 2.83
C HIS A 37 -5.53 7.29 1.74
N THR A 38 -6.71 6.67 1.70
CA THR A 38 -7.75 6.91 0.69
C THR A 38 -9.01 7.56 1.26
N THR A 39 -8.96 8.13 2.47
CA THR A 39 -10.08 8.82 3.12
C THR A 39 -9.69 10.19 3.66
N GLY A 40 -10.63 11.15 3.63
CA GLY A 40 -10.47 12.46 4.25
C GLY A 40 -10.92 12.52 5.71
N VAL A 41 -11.60 11.49 6.22
CA VAL A 41 -12.14 11.45 7.60
C VAL A 41 -10.99 11.58 8.59
N ALA A 42 -11.10 12.54 9.52
CA ALA A 42 -10.13 12.76 10.58
C ALA A 42 -8.66 12.83 10.07
N ARG A 43 -8.46 13.44 8.88
CA ARG A 43 -7.17 13.49 8.18
C ARG A 43 -6.55 12.10 7.96
N GLY A 44 -7.36 11.16 7.46
CA GLY A 44 -6.98 9.76 7.30
C GLY A 44 -6.85 9.03 8.65
N GLY A 45 -7.68 9.36 9.63
CA GLY A 45 -7.63 8.75 10.96
C GLY A 45 -6.47 9.21 11.86
N ASN A 46 -5.70 10.22 11.45
CA ASN A 46 -4.65 10.81 12.29
C ASN A 46 -5.22 11.51 13.54
N ASP A 47 -6.46 12.01 13.46
CA ASP A 47 -7.12 12.70 14.59
C ASP A 47 -7.90 11.75 15.52
N ILE A 48 -7.95 10.45 15.22
CA ILE A 48 -8.65 9.45 16.05
C ILE A 48 -7.63 8.83 17.01
N ARG A 49 -7.72 9.15 18.30
CA ARG A 49 -6.79 8.68 19.34
C ARG A 49 -7.24 7.33 19.89
N VAL A 50 -6.36 6.33 19.83
CA VAL A 50 -6.71 4.94 20.14
C VAL A 50 -5.63 4.27 20.98
N CYS A 51 -5.95 3.12 21.55
CA CYS A 51 -4.95 2.22 22.13
C CYS A 51 -4.69 1.02 21.23
N PHE A 52 -3.50 0.45 21.41
CA PHE A 52 -3.08 -0.78 20.74
C PHE A 52 -2.11 -1.54 21.64
N ASP A 53 -2.49 -2.75 22.05
CA ASP A 53 -1.78 -3.59 23.03
C ASP A 53 -1.48 -2.84 24.33
N ALA A 54 -2.51 -2.15 24.84
CA ALA A 54 -2.49 -1.37 26.08
C ALA A 54 -3.33 -2.05 27.17
N LYS A 55 -3.59 -1.35 28.29
CA LYS A 55 -4.59 -1.80 29.27
C LYS A 55 -5.96 -1.29 28.85
N ALA A 56 -6.94 -2.17 28.82
CA ALA A 56 -8.35 -1.81 28.69
C ALA A 56 -8.96 -1.46 30.07
N PRO A 57 -9.97 -0.56 30.15
CA PRO A 57 -10.47 0.28 29.04
C PRO A 57 -9.45 1.33 28.60
N CYS A 58 -9.60 1.81 27.36
CA CYS A 58 -8.77 2.90 26.86
C CYS A 58 -9.10 4.20 27.59
N ASP A 59 -8.14 4.73 28.33
CA ASP A 59 -8.21 6.04 28.94
C ASP A 59 -7.21 7.00 28.28
N ASP A 60 -7.35 8.30 28.54
CA ASP A 60 -6.51 9.31 27.92
C ASP A 60 -5.01 9.13 28.26
N ASP A 61 -4.69 8.46 29.38
CA ASP A 61 -3.32 8.18 29.80
C ASP A 61 -2.66 7.07 28.94
N ASN A 62 -3.47 6.22 28.29
CA ASN A 62 -2.99 5.07 27.53
C ASN A 62 -3.28 5.09 26.01
N LYS A 63 -4.01 6.11 25.50
CA LYS A 63 -4.19 6.44 24.07
C LYS A 63 -2.93 7.00 23.38
N LYS A 64 -1.89 6.17 23.28
CA LYS A 64 -0.58 6.58 22.71
C LYS A 64 -0.54 6.53 21.18
N TRP A 65 -1.54 5.93 20.55
CA TRP A 65 -1.61 5.78 19.11
C TRP A 65 -2.66 6.71 18.49
N ASN A 66 -2.56 6.91 17.19
CA ASN A 66 -3.71 7.31 16.39
C ASN A 66 -4.06 6.16 15.43
N LEU A 67 -5.29 6.13 14.94
CA LEU A 67 -5.79 5.05 14.09
C LEU A 67 -4.93 4.87 12.82
N HIS A 68 -4.44 5.97 12.22
CA HIS A 68 -3.54 5.91 11.07
C HIS A 68 -2.25 5.14 11.38
N ALA A 69 -1.59 5.47 12.49
CA ALA A 69 -0.36 4.82 12.93
C ALA A 69 -0.57 3.35 13.34
N VAL A 70 -1.78 2.99 13.81
CA VAL A 70 -2.13 1.59 14.06
C VAL A 70 -2.10 0.79 12.76
N TRP A 71 -2.68 1.31 11.68
CA TRP A 71 -2.70 0.66 10.37
C TRP A 71 -1.36 0.72 9.64
N ASP A 72 -0.65 1.84 9.69
CA ASP A 72 0.66 2.01 9.05
C ASP A 72 1.76 1.17 9.72
N THR A 73 1.69 0.99 11.04
CA THR A 73 2.84 0.50 11.81
C THR A 73 2.48 -0.56 12.84
N ALA A 74 1.48 -0.34 13.71
CA ALA A 74 1.25 -1.24 14.84
C ALA A 74 0.79 -2.64 14.40
N ILE A 75 -0.19 -2.73 13.51
CA ILE A 75 -0.67 -4.00 12.94
C ILE A 75 0.45 -4.69 12.14
N PRO A 76 1.12 -4.06 11.16
CA PRO A 76 2.28 -4.66 10.48
C PRO A 76 3.38 -5.15 11.42
N HIS A 77 3.71 -4.39 12.46
CA HIS A 77 4.72 -4.80 13.43
C HIS A 77 4.28 -6.03 14.23
N LYS A 78 3.03 -6.05 14.68
CA LYS A 78 2.48 -7.19 15.43
C LYS A 78 2.41 -8.47 14.58
N ILE A 79 1.98 -8.37 13.31
CA ILE A 79 2.03 -9.48 12.33
C ILE A 79 3.44 -10.08 12.26
N ASN A 80 4.45 -9.21 12.36
CA ASN A 80 5.85 -9.58 12.18
C ASN A 80 6.63 -9.78 13.49
N GLY A 81 5.95 -9.77 14.65
CA GLY A 81 6.58 -9.94 15.96
C GLY A 81 7.57 -8.82 16.34
N ILE A 82 7.47 -7.64 15.73
CA ILE A 82 8.28 -6.46 16.06
C ILE A 82 7.67 -5.77 17.28
N LYS A 83 8.48 -5.53 18.30
CA LYS A 83 8.07 -4.81 19.51
C LYS A 83 8.39 -3.32 19.39
N HIS A 84 7.42 -2.45 19.66
CA HIS A 84 7.57 -0.99 19.59
C HIS A 84 8.53 -0.40 20.64
N SER A 85 9.00 -1.19 21.60
CA SER A 85 9.97 -0.78 22.62
C SER A 85 11.43 -0.76 22.13
N LEU A 86 11.71 -1.21 20.90
CA LEU A 86 13.06 -1.32 20.38
C LEU A 86 13.54 -0.01 19.75
N LYS A 87 14.77 0.42 20.08
CA LYS A 87 15.42 1.61 19.49
C LYS A 87 15.76 1.41 18.00
N HIS A 88 15.96 0.16 17.59
CA HIS A 88 16.18 -0.26 16.20
C HIS A 88 15.34 -1.49 15.90
N ASN A 89 14.33 -1.34 15.05
CA ASN A 89 13.47 -2.44 14.64
C ASN A 89 14.13 -3.23 13.50
N PRO A 90 14.06 -4.57 13.49
CA PRO A 90 14.55 -5.40 12.40
C PRO A 90 13.60 -5.41 11.18
N GLU A 91 12.98 -4.27 10.86
CA GLU A 91 11.93 -4.13 9.83
C GLU A 91 12.38 -4.72 8.49
N ARG A 92 13.61 -4.44 8.05
CA ARG A 92 14.11 -4.97 6.78
C ARG A 92 14.05 -6.50 6.68
N LEU A 93 14.51 -7.20 7.73
CA LEU A 93 14.50 -8.67 7.74
C LEU A 93 13.07 -9.21 7.91
N ALA A 94 12.26 -8.55 8.73
CA ALA A 94 10.88 -8.93 8.95
C ALA A 94 10.04 -8.78 7.67
N SER A 95 10.13 -7.64 6.99
CA SER A 95 9.46 -7.38 5.72
C SER A 95 9.87 -8.36 4.62
N ALA A 96 11.15 -8.76 4.58
CA ALA A 96 11.60 -9.79 3.64
C ALA A 96 10.93 -11.16 3.91
N LYS A 97 10.91 -11.61 5.17
CA LYS A 97 10.23 -12.85 5.56
C LYS A 97 8.72 -12.79 5.32
N TRP A 98 8.12 -11.63 5.54
CA TRP A 98 6.70 -11.41 5.30
C TRP A 98 6.37 -11.48 3.81
N ALA A 99 7.13 -10.79 2.97
CA ALA A 99 6.99 -10.86 1.52
C ALA A 99 7.14 -12.30 1.01
N ASP A 100 8.12 -13.06 1.52
CA ASP A 100 8.30 -14.47 1.18
C ASP A 100 7.09 -15.32 1.61
N ARG A 101 6.51 -15.06 2.79
CA ARG A 101 5.29 -15.74 3.27
C ARG A 101 4.11 -15.45 2.35
N LEU A 102 3.81 -14.17 2.12
CA LEU A 102 2.68 -13.74 1.28
C LEU A 102 2.82 -14.28 -0.14
N HIS A 103 4.02 -14.27 -0.72
CA HIS A 103 4.28 -14.83 -2.03
C HIS A 103 4.01 -16.34 -2.08
N ARG A 104 4.45 -17.11 -1.07
CA ARG A 104 4.19 -18.55 -1.01
C ARG A 104 2.71 -18.87 -0.85
N GLU A 105 2.02 -18.18 0.06
CA GLU A 105 0.59 -18.39 0.35
C GLU A 105 -0.30 -18.04 -0.85
N ASN A 106 0.12 -17.07 -1.66
CA ASN A 106 -0.65 -16.58 -2.80
C ASN A 106 -0.09 -17.03 -4.16
N ARG A 107 0.82 -18.01 -4.20
CA ARG A 107 1.48 -18.50 -5.43
C ARG A 107 0.51 -18.77 -6.60
N PRO A 108 -0.71 -19.29 -6.41
CA PRO A 108 -1.65 -19.52 -7.51
C PRO A 108 -2.23 -18.24 -8.15
N ARG A 109 -2.10 -17.06 -7.52
CA ARG A 109 -2.69 -15.81 -8.02
C ARG A 109 -1.75 -15.15 -9.03
N PRO A 110 -2.10 -15.12 -10.33
CA PRO A 110 -1.20 -14.59 -11.34
C PRO A 110 -1.27 -13.06 -11.41
N VAL A 111 -0.15 -12.45 -11.81
CA VAL A 111 0.04 -10.99 -11.86
C VAL A 111 -0.86 -10.30 -12.89
N ASP A 112 -1.28 -11.01 -13.93
CA ASP A 112 -2.12 -10.53 -15.02
C ASP A 112 -3.61 -10.39 -14.66
N THR A 113 -4.01 -10.82 -13.45
CA THR A 113 -5.38 -10.64 -12.95
C THR A 113 -5.72 -9.20 -12.59
N GLU A 114 -4.71 -8.35 -12.45
CA GLU A 114 -4.85 -6.97 -11.99
C GLU A 114 -4.75 -5.96 -13.14
N CYS A 115 -5.36 -4.79 -12.95
CA CYS A 115 -5.41 -3.75 -13.99
C CYS A 115 -4.01 -3.17 -14.26
N ALA A 116 -3.42 -3.39 -15.43
CA ALA A 116 -2.07 -2.89 -15.76
C ALA A 116 -2.04 -1.87 -16.93
N ASN A 117 -3.12 -1.11 -17.15
CA ASN A 117 -3.21 -0.17 -18.27
C ASN A 117 -2.41 1.13 -18.00
N THR A 118 -1.11 1.11 -18.34
CA THR A 118 -0.19 2.26 -18.20
C THR A 118 -0.46 3.40 -19.20
N ARG A 119 -1.30 3.19 -20.22
CA ARG A 119 -1.72 4.24 -21.16
C ARG A 119 -2.89 5.06 -20.64
N GLN A 120 -3.73 4.48 -19.78
CA GLN A 120 -4.84 5.17 -19.10
C GLN A 120 -4.74 4.93 -17.60
N PRO A 121 -3.64 5.41 -16.96
CA PRO A 121 -3.27 4.97 -15.62
C PRO A 121 -4.33 5.28 -14.57
N LEU A 122 -5.07 6.39 -14.74
CA LEU A 122 -6.13 6.81 -13.81
C LEU A 122 -7.27 5.80 -13.68
N LYS A 123 -7.56 4.98 -14.70
CA LYS A 123 -8.61 3.95 -14.61
C LYS A 123 -8.25 2.88 -13.59
N CYS A 124 -7.02 2.35 -13.65
CA CYS A 124 -6.54 1.35 -12.70
C CYS A 124 -6.36 1.95 -11.31
N ILE A 125 -5.71 3.13 -11.23
CA ILE A 125 -5.46 3.81 -9.94
C ILE A 125 -6.78 4.12 -9.22
N LYS A 126 -7.79 4.63 -9.92
CA LYS A 126 -9.11 4.92 -9.32
C LYS A 126 -9.80 3.64 -8.85
N LYS A 127 -9.74 2.55 -9.63
CA LYS A 127 -10.28 1.25 -9.22
C LYS A 127 -9.66 0.80 -7.89
N TRP A 128 -8.34 0.77 -7.80
CA TRP A 128 -7.64 0.35 -6.59
C TRP A 128 -7.88 1.29 -5.40
N ALA A 129 -7.92 2.61 -5.64
CA ALA A 129 -8.26 3.59 -4.62
C ALA A 129 -9.66 3.36 -4.05
N THR A 130 -10.64 3.07 -4.91
CA THR A 130 -12.02 2.76 -4.49
C THR A 130 -12.09 1.47 -3.69
N GLU A 131 -11.38 0.43 -4.10
CA GLU A 131 -11.32 -0.83 -3.34
C GLU A 131 -10.70 -0.64 -1.95
N SER A 132 -9.57 0.08 -1.85
CA SER A 132 -8.95 0.39 -0.56
C SER A 132 -9.83 1.31 0.30
N ASN A 133 -10.50 2.28 -0.33
CA ASN A 133 -11.38 3.20 0.37
C ASN A 133 -12.59 2.49 0.98
N GLN A 134 -13.15 1.50 0.26
CA GLN A 134 -14.30 0.72 0.71
C GLN A 134 -14.04 0.02 2.06
N LEU A 135 -12.79 -0.44 2.30
CA LEU A 135 -12.39 -1.04 3.57
C LEU A 135 -12.57 -0.09 4.77
N ASN A 136 -12.60 1.24 4.55
CA ASN A 136 -12.90 2.17 5.64
C ASN A 136 -14.31 1.97 6.20
N CYS A 137 -15.27 1.72 5.31
CA CYS A 137 -16.66 1.49 5.67
C CYS A 137 -16.89 0.04 6.10
N ASP A 138 -16.32 -0.91 5.35
CA ASP A 138 -16.56 -2.34 5.57
C ASP A 138 -15.91 -2.86 6.86
N PHE A 139 -14.87 -2.17 7.37
CA PHE A 139 -14.17 -2.63 8.56
C PHE A 139 -13.54 -1.52 9.40
N VAL A 140 -12.65 -0.68 8.83
CA VAL A 140 -11.74 0.19 9.60
C VAL A 140 -12.49 1.03 10.63
N MET A 141 -13.62 1.62 10.22
CA MET A 141 -14.48 2.49 11.03
C MET A 141 -15.90 1.94 11.19
N GLU A 142 -16.14 0.67 10.84
CA GLU A 142 -17.48 0.03 10.84
C GLU A 142 -18.15 0.14 12.22
N ARG A 143 -17.37 -0.10 13.29
CA ARG A 143 -17.86 -0.08 14.69
C ARG A 143 -18.09 1.33 15.27
N GLY A 144 -17.77 2.38 14.51
CA GLY A 144 -17.91 3.78 14.92
C GLY A 144 -16.71 4.31 15.73
N LEU A 145 -16.59 5.64 15.80
CA LEU A 145 -15.44 6.33 16.42
C LEU A 145 -15.37 6.11 17.93
N GLU A 146 -16.50 6.20 18.64
CA GLU A 146 -16.58 5.97 20.09
C GLU A 146 -16.02 4.60 20.46
N TRP A 147 -16.43 3.55 19.73
CA TRP A 147 -15.91 2.20 19.94
C TRP A 147 -14.39 2.13 19.72
N LEU A 148 -13.89 2.73 18.64
CA LEU A 148 -12.45 2.74 18.33
C LEU A 148 -11.61 3.45 19.41
N GLU A 149 -12.15 4.49 20.02
CA GLU A 149 -11.46 5.27 21.04
C GLU A 149 -11.51 4.63 22.43
N GLU A 150 -12.57 3.87 22.75
CA GLU A 150 -12.74 3.25 24.07
C GLU A 150 -12.14 1.84 24.19
N ASN A 151 -11.83 1.19 23.07
CA ASN A 151 -11.36 -0.20 23.04
C ASN A 151 -9.90 -0.33 22.60
N ASP A 152 -9.23 -1.34 23.13
CA ASP A 152 -7.88 -1.69 22.70
C ASP A 152 -7.94 -2.43 21.35
N LEU A 153 -7.37 -1.79 20.31
CA LEU A 153 -7.35 -2.32 18.96
C LEU A 153 -6.33 -3.46 18.75
N GLY A 154 -5.51 -3.75 19.76
CA GLY A 154 -4.58 -4.89 19.75
C GLY A 154 -5.26 -6.25 19.94
N GLY A 155 -6.51 -6.28 20.41
CA GLY A 155 -7.28 -7.50 20.63
C GLY A 155 -8.10 -7.95 19.42
N GLU A 156 -9.43 -8.02 19.59
CA GLU A 156 -10.35 -8.53 18.56
C GLU A 156 -10.31 -7.75 17.23
N TYR A 157 -10.02 -6.44 17.28
CA TYR A 157 -9.85 -5.63 16.08
C TYR A 157 -8.67 -6.11 15.26
N TYR A 158 -7.52 -6.33 15.89
CA TYR A 158 -6.31 -6.83 15.24
C TYR A 158 -6.52 -8.20 14.58
N GLU A 159 -7.25 -9.12 15.21
CA GLU A 159 -7.48 -10.46 14.65
C GLU A 159 -8.17 -10.44 13.27
N VAL A 160 -9.03 -9.44 13.04
CA VAL A 160 -9.68 -9.23 11.74
C VAL A 160 -8.84 -8.31 10.84
N ALA A 161 -8.18 -7.30 11.40
CA ALA A 161 -7.38 -6.36 10.63
C ALA A 161 -6.13 -7.00 10.01
N ALA A 162 -5.48 -7.92 10.73
CA ALA A 162 -4.24 -8.55 10.29
C ALA A 162 -4.34 -9.27 8.92
N PRO A 163 -5.32 -10.16 8.68
CA PRO A 163 -5.48 -10.77 7.36
C PRO A 163 -5.87 -9.76 6.27
N ILE A 164 -6.58 -8.66 6.60
CA ILE A 164 -6.87 -7.59 5.64
C ILE A 164 -5.58 -6.87 5.24
N VAL A 165 -4.70 -6.57 6.19
CA VAL A 165 -3.39 -5.97 5.94
C VAL A 165 -2.53 -6.89 5.07
N ASP A 166 -2.48 -8.19 5.36
CA ASP A 166 -1.80 -9.20 4.52
C ASP A 166 -2.30 -9.15 3.07
N GLU A 167 -3.61 -9.15 2.87
CA GLU A 167 -4.23 -9.10 1.53
C GLU A 167 -3.91 -7.78 0.80
N GLN A 168 -3.96 -6.64 1.50
CA GLN A 168 -3.69 -5.34 0.90
C GLN A 168 -2.21 -5.17 0.52
N ILE A 169 -1.28 -5.64 1.36
CA ILE A 169 0.16 -5.69 1.03
C ILE A 169 0.41 -6.59 -0.18
N PHE A 170 -0.24 -7.76 -0.24
CA PHE A 170 -0.12 -8.65 -1.39
C PHE A 170 -0.67 -8.01 -2.67
N LYS A 171 -1.87 -7.40 -2.63
CA LYS A 171 -2.46 -6.65 -3.75
C LYS A 171 -1.52 -5.55 -4.25
N ALA A 172 -0.95 -4.75 -3.34
CA ALA A 172 0.02 -3.72 -3.69
C ALA A 172 1.20 -4.30 -4.47
N ALA A 173 1.74 -5.44 -4.02
CA ALA A 173 2.87 -6.10 -4.65
C ALA A 173 2.54 -6.63 -6.06
N ILE A 174 1.44 -7.36 -6.24
CA ILE A 174 1.08 -7.90 -7.57
C ILE A 174 0.71 -6.80 -8.56
N ARG A 175 0.05 -5.74 -8.10
CA ARG A 175 -0.30 -4.58 -8.94
C ARG A 175 0.94 -3.82 -9.36
N LEU A 176 1.89 -3.62 -8.44
CA LEU A 176 3.18 -3.00 -8.75
C LEU A 176 3.97 -3.85 -9.76
N ALA A 177 4.03 -5.17 -9.57
CA ALA A 177 4.71 -6.08 -10.49
C ALA A 177 4.10 -6.02 -11.90
N GLY A 178 2.77 -6.11 -12.01
CA GLY A 178 2.06 -5.98 -13.28
C GLY A 178 2.26 -4.61 -13.93
N TRP A 179 2.34 -3.54 -13.13
CA TRP A 179 2.60 -2.19 -13.62
C TRP A 179 3.99 -2.03 -14.19
N ILE A 180 5.02 -2.55 -13.50
CA ILE A 180 6.41 -2.50 -13.96
C ILE A 180 6.57 -3.30 -15.25
N ASN A 181 5.97 -4.49 -15.36
CA ASN A 181 5.96 -5.26 -16.60
C ASN A 181 5.34 -4.47 -17.75
N ALA A 182 4.16 -3.88 -17.53
CA ALA A 182 3.48 -3.09 -18.55
C ALA A 182 4.25 -1.79 -18.94
N LEU A 183 5.01 -1.20 -18.03
CA LEU A 183 5.91 -0.08 -18.32
C LEU A 183 7.10 -0.52 -19.19
N ALA A 184 7.66 -1.71 -18.92
CA ALA A 184 8.77 -2.27 -19.68
C ALA A 184 8.33 -2.67 -21.11
N ASP A 185 7.18 -3.35 -21.24
CA ASP A 185 6.61 -3.73 -22.55
C ASP A 185 6.34 -2.50 -23.42
N ARG A 186 5.84 -1.43 -22.80
CA ARG A 186 5.64 -0.16 -23.50
C ARG A 186 6.95 0.46 -23.98
N ALA A 187 7.99 0.47 -23.13
CA ALA A 187 9.30 0.99 -23.51
C ALA A 187 9.87 0.23 -24.72
N ALA A 188 9.80 -1.10 -24.71
CA ALA A 188 10.25 -1.94 -25.81
C ALA A 188 9.46 -1.68 -27.11
N ALA A 189 8.13 -1.53 -27.04
CA ALA A 189 7.31 -1.22 -28.19
C ALA A 189 7.60 0.18 -28.78
N ASP A 190 7.88 1.18 -27.92
CA ASP A 190 8.19 2.55 -28.34
C ASP A 190 9.61 2.69 -28.92
N GLU A 191 10.53 1.79 -28.59
CA GLU A 191 11.84 1.63 -29.23
C GLU A 191 11.69 0.99 -30.62
N PHE A 192 10.95 -0.13 -30.73
CA PHE A 192 10.72 -0.82 -31.99
C PHE A 192 10.07 0.08 -33.07
N ARG A 193 9.10 0.91 -32.68
CA ARG A 193 8.49 1.91 -33.58
C ARG A 193 9.45 3.01 -34.01
N GLY A 194 10.41 3.39 -33.16
CA GLY A 194 11.42 4.39 -33.48
C GLY A 194 12.41 3.92 -34.55
N VAL A 195 12.74 2.62 -34.55
CA VAL A 195 13.60 2.01 -35.57
C VAL A 195 12.90 1.96 -36.93
N HIS A 196 11.59 1.69 -36.96
CA HIS A 196 10.86 1.60 -38.24
C HIS A 196 10.72 2.97 -38.94
N LEU A 197 10.56 4.05 -38.17
CA LEU A 197 10.48 5.42 -38.72
C LEU A 197 11.83 6.01 -39.15
N GLN A 198 12.96 5.37 -38.79
CA GLN A 198 14.29 5.75 -39.25
C GLN A 198 14.74 4.97 -40.51
N GLY A 199 13.96 4.00 -40.97
CA GLY A 199 14.26 3.18 -42.15
C GLY A 199 13.60 3.65 -43.46
N ASP A 200 12.75 4.69 -43.42
CA ASP A 200 11.98 5.20 -44.57
C ASP A 200 12.39 6.63 -44.98
N LEU A 201 13.69 6.96 -44.92
CA LEU A 201 14.28 8.19 -45.46
C LEU A 201 15.47 7.88 -46.38
#